data_AF-A0A538SV10-F1
#
_entry.id   AF-A0A538SV10-F1
#
_cell.length_a   1.000
_cell.length_b   1.000
_cell.length_c   1.000
_cell.angle_alpha   90.00
_cell.angle_beta   90.00
_cell.angle_gamma   90.00
#
_symmetry.space_group_name_H-M   'P 1'
#
loop_
_entity.id
_entity.type
_entity.pdbx_description
1 polymer ?
#
loop_
_entity_poly.entity_id
_entity_poly.type
_entity_poly.pdbx_seq_one_letter_code
_entity_poly.pdbx_strand_id
1 'polypeptide(L)'
;MSALDWTVLASTLAAFVLYGLWKSRGERDLTDYLLAGRRMPWPAVALSVMATQASAITFLSTPGQAYADGLRFVQFYFGLPLAMIVIC
;
A
#
# COMPACT_ATOMS: atom_id res chain seq x y z
N MET A 1 24.94 -8.48 -2.85
CA MET A 1 24.31 -7.17 -3.09
C MET A 1 25.34 -6.28 -3.72
N SER A 2 25.14 -5.93 -4.98
CA SER A 2 26.02 -5.06 -5.76
C SER A 2 26.02 -3.64 -5.18
N ALA A 3 27.04 -2.85 -5.49
CA ALA A 3 27.04 -1.41 -5.20
C ALA A 3 25.84 -0.67 -5.85
N LEU A 4 25.31 -1.23 -6.95
CA LEU A 4 24.10 -0.76 -7.61
C LEU A 4 22.84 -0.97 -6.74
N ASP A 5 22.73 -2.10 -6.05
CA ASP A 5 21.56 -2.40 -5.20
C ASP A 5 21.49 -1.42 -4.03
N TRP A 6 22.64 -1.13 -3.43
CA TRP A 6 22.76 -0.16 -2.33
C TRP A 6 22.45 1.27 -2.77
N THR A 7 22.89 1.67 -3.95
CA THR A 7 22.61 3.02 -4.47
C THR A 7 21.12 3.19 -4.76
N VAL A 8 20.46 2.20 -5.37
CA VAL A 8 19.01 2.22 -5.62
C VAL A 8 18.22 2.24 -4.30
N LEU A 9 18.61 1.43 -3.33
CA LEU A 9 17.95 1.40 -2.02
C LEU A 9 18.06 2.76 -1.31
N ALA A 10 19.29 3.30 -1.23
CA ALA A 10 19.54 4.57 -0.57
C ALA A 10 18.82 5.73 -1.27
N SER A 11 18.84 5.78 -2.61
CA SER A 11 18.15 6.83 -3.37
C SER A 11 16.63 6.76 -3.19
N THR A 12 16.06 5.57 -3.15
CA THR A 12 14.62 5.38 -2.97
C THR A 12 14.16 5.82 -1.59
N LEU A 13 14.89 5.44 -0.54
CA LEU A 13 14.63 5.90 0.83
C LEU A 13 14.75 7.43 0.95
N ALA A 14 15.81 8.01 0.39
CA ALA A 14 15.99 9.46 0.38
C ALA A 14 14.84 10.16 -0.36
N ALA A 15 14.39 9.64 -1.50
CA ALA A 15 13.27 10.18 -2.24
C ALA A 15 11.97 10.20 -1.42
N PHE A 16 11.66 9.13 -0.68
CA PHE A 16 10.49 9.10 0.20
C PHE A 16 10.55 10.14 1.31
N VAL A 17 11.70 10.26 1.98
CA VAL A 17 11.88 11.24 3.06
C VAL A 17 11.78 12.67 2.52
N LEU A 18 12.46 12.98 1.42
CA LEU A 18 12.43 14.30 0.80
C LEU A 18 11.02 14.68 0.33
N TYR A 19 10.30 13.73 -0.29
CA TYR A 19 8.92 13.95 -0.71
C TYR A 19 7.99 14.20 0.49
N GLY A 20 8.11 13.41 1.57
CA GLY A 20 7.34 13.59 2.79
C GLY A 20 7.58 14.96 3.44
N LEU A 21 8.86 15.38 3.54
CA LEU A 21 9.23 16.69 4.07
C LEU A 21 8.71 17.84 3.19
N TRP A 22 8.75 17.69 1.87
CA TRP A 22 8.21 18.71 0.96
C TRP A 22 6.69 18.81 1.07
N LYS A 23 5.99 17.67 1.13
CA LYS A 23 4.53 17.62 1.24
C LYS A 23 4.03 18.16 2.58
N SER A 24 4.76 17.92 3.66
CA SER A 24 4.35 18.30 5.01
C SER A 24 4.51 19.80 5.32
N ARG A 25 5.29 20.54 4.52
CA ARG A 25 5.54 21.99 4.72
C ARG A 25 4.31 22.90 4.60
N GLY A 26 3.16 22.40 4.14
CA GLY A 26 1.94 23.19 3.94
C GLY A 26 0.80 22.91 4.92
N GLU A 27 0.95 21.93 5.82
CA GLU A 27 -0.15 21.42 6.66
C GLU A 27 -0.18 22.20 7.99
N ARG A 28 -1.03 23.24 8.06
CA ARG A 28 -1.18 24.10 9.25
C ARG A 28 -2.32 23.68 10.18
N ASP A 29 -3.27 22.90 9.67
CA ASP A 29 -4.48 22.47 10.38
C ASP A 29 -4.61 20.94 10.41
N LEU A 30 -5.05 20.40 11.56
CA LEU A 30 -5.27 18.96 11.75
C LEU A 30 -6.28 18.38 10.75
N THR A 31 -7.27 19.19 10.34
CA THR A 31 -8.26 18.78 9.34
C THR A 31 -7.63 18.63 7.95
N ASP A 32 -6.69 19.50 7.58
CA ASP A 32 -5.98 19.36 6.32
C ASP A 32 -4.99 18.19 6.34
N TYR A 33 -4.38 17.89 7.48
CA TYR A 33 -3.50 16.72 7.64
C TYR A 33 -4.26 15.39 7.56
N LEU A 34 -5.40 15.28 8.25
CA LEU A 34 -6.16 14.01 8.33
C LEU A 34 -7.14 13.80 7.17
N LEU A 35 -7.79 14.86 6.68
CA LEU A 35 -8.79 14.77 5.62
C LEU A 35 -8.26 15.23 4.26
N ALA A 36 -7.01 15.70 4.17
CA ALA A 36 -6.44 16.28 2.95
C ALA A 36 -7.35 17.37 2.34
N GLY A 37 -7.96 18.18 3.20
CA GLY A 37 -8.94 19.21 2.84
C GLY A 37 -10.19 18.69 2.12
N ARG A 38 -10.48 17.38 2.17
CA ARG A 38 -11.53 16.67 1.39
C ARG A 38 -11.41 16.84 -0.13
N ARG A 39 -10.21 17.14 -0.64
CA ARG A 39 -9.96 17.38 -2.08
C ARG A 39 -9.30 16.21 -2.79
N MET A 40 -9.07 15.08 -2.10
CA MET A 40 -8.48 13.91 -2.73
C MET A 40 -9.46 13.28 -3.74
N PRO A 41 -9.05 13.08 -5.00
CA PRO A 41 -9.90 12.43 -5.98
C PRO A 41 -10.05 10.95 -5.63
N TRP A 42 -11.23 10.38 -5.90
CA TRP A 42 -11.56 8.98 -5.56
C TRP A 42 -10.53 7.93 -6.03
N PRO A 43 -9.84 8.07 -7.19
CA PRO A 43 -8.84 7.07 -7.60
C PRO A 43 -7.59 7.11 -6.73
N ALA A 44 -7.18 8.29 -6.26
CA ALA A 44 -6.02 8.43 -5.38
C ALA A 44 -6.31 7.80 -4.00
N VAL A 45 -7.54 7.95 -3.51
CA VAL A 45 -8.00 7.27 -2.29
C VAL A 45 -8.00 5.75 -2.50
N ALA A 46 -8.58 5.26 -3.60
CA ALA A 46 -8.61 3.83 -3.91
C ALA A 46 -7.20 3.22 -3.98
N LEU A 47 -6.26 3.91 -4.67
CA LEU A 47 -4.87 3.48 -4.76
C LEU A 47 -4.19 3.45 -3.38
N SER A 48 -4.44 4.45 -2.54
CA SER A 48 -3.89 4.51 -1.17
C SER A 48 -4.41 3.37 -0.29
N VAL A 49 -5.70 3.05 -0.36
CA VAL A 49 -6.27 1.90 0.37
C VAL A 49 -5.63 0.59 -0.09
N MET A 50 -5.50 0.39 -1.41
CA MET A 50 -4.85 -0.81 -1.95
C MET A 50 -3.38 -0.91 -1.53
N ALA A 51 -2.63 0.20 -1.59
CA ALA A 51 -1.23 0.25 -1.16
C ALA A 51 -1.08 -0.06 0.34
N THR A 52 -2.04 0.36 1.17
CA THR A 52 -2.01 0.13 2.62
C THR A 52 -2.25 -1.34 2.98
N GLN A 53 -3.03 -2.07 2.16
CA GLN A 53 -3.22 -3.51 2.34
C GLN A 53 -1.96 -4.34 1.99
N ALA A 54 -1.10 -3.81 1.12
CA ALA A 54 0.14 -4.48 0.76
C ALA A 54 1.18 -4.30 1.88
N SER A 55 1.40 -5.35 2.66
CA SER A 55 2.44 -5.37 3.69
C SER A 55 3.65 -6.20 3.25
N ALA A 56 4.81 -5.97 3.88
CA ALA A 56 5.98 -6.82 3.69
C ALA A 56 5.69 -8.30 4.01
N ILE A 57 4.81 -8.55 5.00
CA ILE A 57 4.36 -9.89 5.35
C ILE A 57 3.63 -10.51 4.17
N THR A 58 2.65 -9.81 3.58
CA THR A 58 1.88 -10.29 2.43
C THR A 58 2.81 -10.61 1.25
N PHE A 59 3.76 -9.73 0.95
CA PHE A 59 4.70 -9.91 -0.16
C PHE A 59 5.58 -11.15 0.00
N LEU A 60 5.94 -11.52 1.23
CA LEU A 60 6.74 -12.70 1.52
C LEU A 60 5.89 -13.97 1.70
N SER A 61 4.77 -13.85 2.41
CA SER A 61 3.93 -14.98 2.83
C SER A 61 3.06 -15.53 1.70
N THR A 62 2.50 -14.66 0.84
CA THR A 62 1.60 -15.11 -0.23
C THR A 62 2.32 -16.00 -1.26
N PRO A 63 3.52 -15.67 -1.76
CA PRO A 63 4.29 -16.59 -2.61
C PRO A 63 4.75 -17.85 -1.86
N GLY A 64 5.13 -17.72 -0.58
CA GLY A 64 5.52 -18.86 0.25
C GLY A 64 4.37 -19.86 0.44
N GLN A 65 3.16 -19.35 0.70
CA GLN A 65 1.94 -20.15 0.77
C GLN A 65 1.55 -20.71 -0.61
N ALA A 66 1.73 -19.93 -1.69
CA ALA A 66 1.51 -20.40 -3.05
C ALA A 66 2.44 -21.57 -3.42
N TYR A 67 3.69 -21.53 -2.95
CA TYR A 67 4.65 -22.61 -3.15
C TYR A 67 4.29 -23.88 -2.37
N ALA A 68 3.79 -23.74 -1.14
CA ALA A 68 3.43 -24.86 -0.28
C ALA A 68 2.08 -25.50 -0.64
N ASP A 69 1.02 -24.69 -0.75
CA ASP A 69 -0.39 -25.13 -0.83
C ASP A 69 -1.09 -24.67 -2.13
N GLY A 70 -0.36 -24.06 -3.06
CA GLY A 70 -0.90 -23.53 -4.31
C GLY A 70 -1.72 -22.25 -4.16
N LEU A 71 -2.49 -21.89 -5.19
CA LEU A 71 -3.25 -20.64 -5.24
C LEU A 71 -4.58 -20.67 -4.46
N ARG A 72 -4.73 -21.53 -3.44
CA ARG A 72 -5.98 -21.66 -2.67
C ARG A 72 -6.38 -20.36 -1.96
N PHE A 73 -5.41 -19.53 -1.55
CA PHE A 73 -5.67 -18.23 -0.93
C PHE A 73 -6.48 -17.29 -1.84
N VAL A 74 -6.39 -17.45 -3.17
CA VAL A 74 -7.12 -16.64 -4.15
C VAL A 74 -8.63 -16.83 -3.99
N GLN A 75 -9.07 -18.04 -3.62
CA GLN A 75 -10.48 -18.32 -3.35
C GLN A 75 -11.00 -17.54 -2.15
N PHE A 76 -10.16 -17.29 -1.14
CA PHE A 76 -10.51 -16.43 -0.02
C PHE A 76 -10.59 -14.97 -0.45
N TYR A 77 -9.60 -14.47 -1.20
CA TYR A 77 -9.58 -13.07 -1.67
C TYR A 77 -10.76 -12.70 -2.59
N PHE A 78 -11.19 -13.60 -3.48
CA PHE A 78 -12.34 -13.34 -4.35
C PHE A 78 -13.67 -13.85 -3.78
N GLY A 79 -13.64 -14.96 -3.03
CA GLY A 79 -14.83 -15.60 -2.49
C GLY A 79 -15.48 -14.81 -1.36
N LEU A 80 -14.70 -14.17 -0.48
CA LEU A 80 -15.25 -13.38 0.64
C LEU A 80 -16.00 -12.13 0.17
N PRO A 81 -15.47 -11.31 -0.76
CA PRO A 81 -16.22 -10.19 -1.33
C PRO A 81 -17.50 -10.65 -2.04
N LEU A 82 -17.45 -11.75 -2.81
CA LEU A 82 -18.62 -12.31 -3.47
C LEU A 82 -19.66 -12.83 -2.47
N ALA A 83 -19.23 -13.52 -1.40
CA ALA A 83 -20.12 -14.00 -0.35
C ALA A 83 -20.81 -12.85 0.40
N MET A 84 -20.07 -11.77 0.68
CA MET A 84 -20.62 -10.57 1.31
C MET A 84 -21.71 -9.89 0.46
N ILE A 85 -21.57 -9.90 -0.87
CA ILE A 85 -22.60 -9.38 -1.80
C ILE A 85 -23.88 -10.22 -1.76
N VAL A 86 -23.78 -11.54 -1.52
CA VAL A 86 -24.93 -12.45 -1.51
C VAL A 86 -25.66 -12.47 -0.16
N ILE A 87 -24.93 -12.27 0.94
CA ILE A 87 -25.48 -12.30 2.31
C ILE A 87 -26.14 -10.96 2.70
N CYS A 88 -25.64 -9.84 2.16
CA CYS A 88 -26.21 -8.50 2.37
C CYS A 88 -27.32 -8.18 1.35
#